data_AF-A0AA39X058-F1
#
_entry.id   AF-A0AA39X058-F1
#
_cell.length_a   1.000
_cell.length_b   1.000
_cell.length_c   1.000
_cell.angle_alpha   90.00
_cell.angle_beta   90.00
_cell.angle_gamma   90.00
#
_symmetry.space_group_name_H-M   'P 1'
#
loop_
_entity.id
_entity.type
_entity.pdbx_description
1 polymer ?
#
loop_
_entity_poly.entity_id
_entity_poly.type
_entity_poly.pdbx_seq_one_letter_code
_entity_poly.pdbx_strand_id
1 'polypeptide(L)'
;MLTPPPSSMIKPLDPGGWRVIDNAPFNNLEEDHFASTSLHLTFTEYCRPLDFSRGLQDVQVELLESYISVHDGGKWVADVDILGALEYPFLKFVPIDHLSVTPCSHGDDGSASQISRDVISIENWEGLLDLPRSLSVVRASGNPVARLAVSAVLVELIEEVVAGTRRHRIAQILVLPPEGRVCLKCLEQNWSLRNTVIIY
;
A
#
# COMPACT_ATOMS: atom_id res chain seq x y z
N MET A 1 -24.12 2.15 9.28
CA MET A 1 -23.21 2.09 8.10
C MET A 1 -22.00 2.95 8.42
N LEU A 2 -20.78 2.52 8.09
CA LEU A 2 -19.57 3.29 8.43
C LEU A 2 -19.19 4.24 7.30
N THR A 3 -18.70 5.43 7.65
CA THR A 3 -18.14 6.39 6.68
C THR A 3 -16.81 6.93 7.12
N PRO A 4 -15.83 7.10 6.20
CA PRO A 4 -14.56 7.71 6.51
C PRO A 4 -14.71 9.22 6.78
N PRO A 5 -13.79 9.82 7.56
CA PRO A 5 -13.72 11.27 7.72
C PRO A 5 -13.30 11.95 6.40
N PRO A 6 -13.57 13.25 6.22
CA PRO A 6 -13.30 13.97 4.98
C PRO A 6 -11.80 14.25 4.71
N SER A 7 -10.92 14.04 5.68
CA SER A 7 -9.48 14.23 5.51
C SER A 7 -8.69 13.16 6.26
N SER A 8 -7.92 12.38 5.50
CA SER A 8 -6.90 11.46 6.01
C SER A 8 -5.67 12.22 6.51
N MET A 9 -4.93 11.61 7.43
CA MET A 9 -3.72 12.22 8.02
C MET A 9 -2.55 11.27 7.88
N ILE A 10 -1.40 11.79 7.46
CA ILE A 10 -0.16 11.01 7.33
C ILE A 10 0.87 11.56 8.32
N LYS A 11 1.64 10.66 8.96
CA LYS A 11 2.77 11.04 9.80
C LYS A 11 3.74 11.92 9.01
N PRO A 12 4.08 13.12 9.52
CA PRO A 12 5.06 13.96 8.86
C PRO A 12 6.45 13.31 8.88
N LEU A 13 7.22 13.53 7.82
CA LEU A 13 8.60 13.08 7.76
C LEU A 13 9.43 13.69 8.89
N ASP A 14 10.06 12.84 9.70
CA ASP A 14 11.04 13.27 10.69
C ASP A 14 12.31 13.75 9.97
N PRO A 15 12.77 15.00 10.18
CA PRO A 15 14.04 15.49 9.63
C PRO A 15 15.26 14.63 10.01
N GLY A 16 15.19 13.83 11.08
CA GLY A 16 16.21 12.85 11.46
C GLY A 16 16.01 11.45 10.87
N GLY A 17 14.84 11.18 10.28
CA GLY A 17 14.41 9.87 9.79
C GLY A 17 15.22 9.35 8.61
N TRP A 18 15.89 10.22 7.85
CA TRP A 18 16.79 9.82 6.75
C TRP A 18 17.90 8.85 7.20
N ARG A 19 18.27 8.86 8.49
CA ARG A 19 19.27 7.94 9.05
C ARG A 19 18.80 6.48 9.11
N VAL A 20 17.49 6.26 9.01
CA VAL A 20 16.82 4.96 9.10
C VAL A 20 16.36 4.47 7.72
N ILE A 21 16.38 5.34 6.71
CA ILE A 21 16.08 4.98 5.33
C ILE A 21 17.29 4.27 4.73
N ASP A 22 17.19 2.95 4.58
CA ASP A 22 18.14 2.16 3.81
C ASP A 22 17.60 1.99 2.39
N ASN A 23 18.33 2.48 1.40
CA ASN A 23 18.01 2.31 -0.01
C ASN A 23 18.71 1.06 -0.57
N ALA A 24 18.53 -0.06 0.12
CA ALA A 24 19.18 -1.31 -0.24
C ALA A 24 18.64 -1.84 -1.57
N PRO A 25 19.50 -2.43 -2.42
CA PRO A 25 19.04 -3.09 -3.63
C PRO A 25 18.19 -4.30 -3.28
N PHE A 26 17.09 -4.50 -4.01
CA PHE A 26 16.22 -5.65 -3.81
C PHE A 26 16.96 -6.96 -4.11
N ASN A 27 16.95 -7.87 -3.14
CA ASN A 27 17.71 -9.12 -3.14
C ASN A 27 16.95 -10.31 -3.77
N ASN A 28 15.78 -10.08 -4.39
CA ASN A 28 14.88 -11.11 -4.93
C ASN A 28 14.25 -12.06 -3.90
N LEU A 29 14.30 -11.74 -2.62
CA LEU A 29 13.65 -12.52 -1.58
C LEU A 29 12.30 -11.90 -1.20
N GLU A 30 11.31 -12.74 -0.98
CA GLU A 30 9.98 -12.34 -0.50
C GLU A 30 9.97 -12.47 1.03
N GLU A 31 10.28 -11.39 1.76
CA GLU A 31 10.26 -11.36 3.23
C GLU A 31 9.15 -10.41 3.72
N ASP A 32 8.84 -10.48 5.02
CA ASP A 32 7.95 -9.52 5.69
C ASP A 32 8.77 -8.59 6.59
N HIS A 33 8.97 -7.36 6.11
CA HIS A 33 9.59 -6.27 6.88
C HIS A 33 8.57 -5.40 7.61
N PHE A 34 7.28 -5.66 7.43
CA PHE A 34 6.16 -4.89 7.98
C PHE A 34 5.37 -5.71 9.00
N ALA A 35 5.98 -6.74 9.59
CA ALA A 35 5.36 -7.68 10.52
C ALA A 35 4.73 -7.02 11.76
N SER A 36 5.23 -5.86 12.19
CA SER A 36 4.71 -5.08 13.32
C SER A 36 3.55 -4.15 12.94
N THR A 37 3.06 -4.21 11.70
CA THR A 37 1.94 -3.40 11.22
C THR A 37 0.61 -3.86 11.78
N SER A 38 -0.20 -2.92 12.26
CA SER A 38 -1.59 -3.15 12.65
C SER A 38 -2.53 -2.08 12.10
N LEU A 39 -3.81 -2.45 11.92
CA LEU A 39 -4.90 -1.56 11.53
C LEU A 39 -5.89 -1.46 12.68
N HIS A 40 -6.25 -0.24 13.07
CA HIS A 40 -7.14 0.03 14.20
C HIS A 40 -8.35 0.82 13.72
N LEU A 41 -9.55 0.25 13.86
CA LEU A 41 -10.80 0.93 13.57
C LEU A 41 -11.26 1.74 14.79
N THR A 42 -11.47 3.03 14.62
CA THR A 42 -11.91 3.93 15.69
C THR A 42 -13.09 4.80 15.22
N PHE A 43 -14.01 5.11 16.14
CA PHE A 43 -15.17 5.97 15.86
C PHE A 43 -14.91 7.42 16.29
N THR A 44 -15.38 8.39 15.52
CA THR A 44 -15.21 9.83 15.80
C THR A 44 -16.36 10.42 16.64
N GLU A 45 -17.25 9.56 17.16
CA GLU A 45 -18.53 9.89 17.83
C GLU A 45 -19.56 10.61 16.94
N TYR A 46 -19.20 10.98 15.71
CA TYR A 46 -20.15 11.58 14.76
C TYR A 46 -21.09 10.52 14.19
N CYS A 47 -22.39 10.72 14.39
CA CYS A 47 -23.43 9.91 13.79
C CYS A 47 -24.47 10.77 13.06
N ARG A 48 -25.04 10.21 11.98
CA ARG A 48 -26.11 10.83 11.21
C ARG A 48 -27.23 9.82 10.94
N PRO A 49 -28.49 10.11 11.33
CA PRO A 49 -29.59 9.22 11.02
C PRO A 49 -29.88 9.20 9.51
N LEU A 50 -30.19 8.01 8.99
CA LEU A 50 -30.69 7.85 7.64
C LEU A 50 -32.21 8.02 7.64
N ASP A 51 -32.70 9.01 6.91
CA ASP A 51 -34.13 9.25 6.78
C ASP A 51 -34.75 8.31 5.74
N PHE A 52 -35.43 7.26 6.21
CA PHE A 52 -36.24 6.39 5.38
C PHE A 52 -37.71 6.76 5.56
N SER A 53 -38.20 7.70 4.76
CA SER A 53 -39.61 8.05 4.80
C SER A 53 -40.50 6.89 4.29
N ARG A 54 -41.20 6.21 5.22
CA ARG A 54 -42.66 5.95 5.23
C ARG A 54 -43.03 4.93 6.33
N GLY A 55 -43.66 5.44 7.39
CA GLY A 55 -44.60 4.71 8.24
C GLY A 55 -44.00 3.96 9.44
N LEU A 56 -44.19 4.53 10.64
CA LEU A 56 -44.32 3.87 11.96
C LEU A 56 -43.52 2.59 12.21
N GLN A 57 -42.25 2.56 11.82
CA GLN A 57 -41.33 1.50 12.22
C GLN A 57 -40.12 2.16 12.87
N ASP A 58 -39.91 1.89 14.17
CA ASP A 58 -38.78 2.36 14.98
C ASP A 58 -37.47 1.65 14.57
N VAL A 59 -37.11 1.72 13.29
CA VAL A 59 -35.82 1.23 12.78
C VAL A 59 -34.99 2.45 12.41
N GLN A 60 -34.33 3.02 13.43
CA GLN A 60 -33.34 4.08 13.23
C GLN A 60 -32.04 3.42 12.76
N VAL A 61 -31.70 3.61 11.49
CA VAL A 61 -30.37 3.25 10.97
C VAL A 61 -29.52 4.50 10.98
N GLU A 62 -28.32 4.40 11.54
CA GLU A 62 -27.38 5.50 11.61
C GLU A 62 -26.15 5.24 10.75
N LEU A 63 -25.69 6.31 10.12
CA LEU A 63 -24.36 6.45 9.60
C LEU A 63 -23.44 6.80 10.78
N LEU A 64 -22.39 6.03 10.99
CA LEU A 64 -21.41 6.28 12.05
C LEU A 64 -20.08 6.56 11.37
N GLU A 65 -19.49 7.71 11.66
CA GLU A 65 -18.17 8.04 11.13
C GLU A 65 -17.09 7.28 11.89
N SER A 66 -16.16 6.71 11.13
CA SER A 66 -15.06 5.93 11.64
C SER A 66 -13.83 6.16 10.79
N TYR A 67 -12.65 6.14 11.40
CA TYR A 67 -11.38 6.14 10.69
C TYR A 67 -10.62 4.86 10.97
N ILE A 68 -9.73 4.50 10.06
CA ILE A 68 -8.82 3.38 10.22
C ILE A 68 -7.42 3.94 10.34
N SER A 69 -6.77 3.68 11.47
CA SER A 69 -5.38 4.09 11.70
C SER A 69 -4.42 2.93 11.49
N VAL A 70 -3.33 3.23 10.80
CA VAL A 70 -2.17 2.36 10.59
C VAL A 70 -1.17 2.61 11.72
N HIS A 71 -0.72 1.53 12.35
CA HIS A 71 0.33 1.56 13.36
C HIS A 71 1.47 0.62 12.99
N ASP A 72 2.68 0.98 13.41
CA ASP A 72 3.86 0.14 13.34
C ASP A 72 4.52 0.02 14.71
N GLY A 73 4.57 -1.19 15.25
CA GLY A 73 5.12 -1.43 16.58
C GLY A 73 4.43 -0.60 17.66
N GLY A 74 3.13 -0.33 17.48
CA GLY A 74 2.30 0.50 18.36
C GLY A 74 2.38 2.01 18.10
N LYS A 75 3.27 2.49 17.23
CA LYS A 75 3.37 3.91 16.87
C LYS A 75 2.44 4.23 15.70
N TRP A 76 1.71 5.34 15.79
CA TRP A 76 0.83 5.80 14.71
C TRP A 76 1.64 6.20 13.47
N VAL A 77 1.12 5.82 12.30
CA VAL A 77 1.72 6.08 10.98
C VAL A 77 0.80 6.94 10.11
N ALA A 78 -0.48 6.59 10.00
CA ALA A 78 -1.43 7.33 9.18
C ALA A 78 -2.86 6.96 9.55
N ASP A 79 -3.80 7.84 9.27
CA ASP A 79 -5.23 7.52 9.14
C ASP A 79 -5.53 7.43 7.65
N VAL A 80 -6.24 6.38 7.23
CA VAL A 80 -6.41 6.04 5.80
C VAL A 80 -7.88 5.78 5.43
N ASP A 81 -8.27 6.17 4.21
CA ASP A 81 -9.50 5.69 3.59
C ASP A 81 -9.23 4.42 2.78
N ILE A 82 -9.47 3.26 3.41
CA ILE A 82 -9.28 1.96 2.74
C ILE A 82 -10.24 1.79 1.56
N LEU A 83 -11.48 2.29 1.66
CA LEU A 83 -12.46 2.10 0.60
C LEU A 83 -12.08 2.96 -0.61
N GLY A 84 -11.73 4.22 -0.39
CA GLY A 84 -11.18 5.09 -1.43
C GLY A 84 -9.91 4.52 -2.06
N ALA A 85 -9.00 3.97 -1.25
CA ALA A 85 -7.79 3.32 -1.75
C ALA A 85 -8.07 2.11 -2.65
N LEU A 86 -9.06 1.27 -2.33
CA LEU A 86 -9.42 0.11 -3.15
C LEU A 86 -10.10 0.51 -4.48
N GLU A 87 -10.72 1.68 -4.53
CA GLU A 87 -11.29 2.27 -5.75
C GLU A 87 -10.24 3.06 -6.57
N TYR A 88 -9.02 3.20 -6.06
CA TYR A 88 -7.98 3.99 -6.70
C TYR A 88 -7.56 3.40 -8.07
N PRO A 89 -7.68 4.14 -9.18
CA PRO A 89 -7.49 3.60 -10.54
C PRO A 89 -6.09 3.03 -10.84
N PHE A 90 -5.08 3.45 -10.08
CA PHE A 90 -3.71 3.02 -10.27
C PHE A 90 -3.22 2.02 -9.21
N LEU A 91 -4.09 1.59 -8.29
CA LEU A 91 -3.87 0.43 -7.44
C LEU A 91 -4.36 -0.81 -8.19
N LYS A 92 -3.46 -1.73 -8.50
CA LYS A 92 -3.78 -2.92 -9.29
C LYS A 92 -3.37 -4.19 -8.56
N PHE A 93 -4.34 -5.08 -8.39
CA PHE A 93 -4.09 -6.43 -7.92
C PHE A 93 -3.70 -7.29 -9.11
N VAL A 94 -2.49 -7.84 -9.08
CA VAL A 94 -2.01 -8.75 -10.13
C VAL A 94 -2.76 -10.07 -9.98
N PRO A 95 -3.57 -10.48 -10.97
CA PRO A 95 -4.36 -11.68 -10.82
C PRO A 95 -3.49 -12.96 -10.93
N ILE A 96 -3.93 -14.03 -10.26
CA ILE A 96 -3.17 -15.29 -10.12
C ILE A 96 -2.97 -15.99 -11.47
N ASP A 97 -3.89 -15.82 -12.43
CA ASP A 97 -3.80 -16.41 -13.77
C ASP A 97 -2.70 -15.78 -14.66
N HIS A 98 -2.22 -14.59 -14.31
CA HIS A 98 -1.04 -13.97 -14.93
C HIS A 98 0.28 -14.49 -14.35
N LEU A 99 0.22 -15.37 -13.35
CA LEU A 99 1.37 -16.14 -12.91
C LEU A 99 1.58 -17.28 -13.88
N SER A 100 2.81 -17.42 -14.38
CA SER A 100 3.17 -18.60 -15.15
C SER A 100 2.96 -19.84 -14.27
N VAL A 101 1.95 -20.65 -14.58
CA VAL A 101 1.71 -21.98 -13.98
C VAL A 101 2.94 -22.88 -14.14
N THR A 102 3.76 -22.59 -15.16
CA THR A 102 5.11 -23.14 -15.31
C THR A 102 6.11 -22.34 -14.47
N PRO A 103 6.99 -22.99 -13.68
CA PRO A 103 8.12 -22.29 -13.06
C PRO A 103 8.86 -21.52 -14.15
N CYS A 104 9.00 -20.22 -13.98
CA CYS A 104 9.65 -19.40 -15.00
C CYS A 104 11.10 -19.87 -15.18
N SER A 105 11.59 -19.90 -16.42
CA SER A 105 12.97 -20.28 -16.74
C SER A 105 14.02 -19.29 -16.19
N HIS A 106 13.56 -18.19 -15.57
CA HIS A 106 14.39 -17.30 -14.78
C HIS A 106 14.67 -18.02 -13.45
N GLY A 107 15.80 -18.74 -13.36
CA GLY A 107 16.15 -19.55 -12.19
C GLY A 107 16.17 -18.75 -10.87
N ASP A 108 16.09 -19.47 -9.74
CA ASP A 108 16.33 -18.99 -8.36
C ASP A 108 17.79 -18.52 -8.16
N ASP A 109 18.59 -18.58 -9.21
CA ASP A 109 19.99 -18.23 -9.28
C ASP A 109 20.16 -16.78 -8.82
N GLY A 110 20.55 -16.59 -7.56
CA GLY A 110 21.00 -15.33 -6.96
C GLY A 110 22.15 -14.64 -7.69
N SER A 111 22.49 -15.07 -8.92
CA SER A 111 23.14 -14.23 -9.90
C SER A 111 22.18 -13.13 -10.36
N ALA A 112 22.43 -11.92 -9.88
CA ALA A 112 21.89 -10.65 -10.34
C ALA A 112 22.11 -10.44 -11.86
N SER A 113 21.42 -11.23 -12.69
CA SER A 113 21.43 -11.08 -14.14
C SER A 113 20.36 -10.07 -14.54
N GLN A 114 20.74 -8.80 -14.40
CA GLN A 114 20.19 -7.63 -15.10
C GLN A 114 18.66 -7.51 -15.11
N ILE A 115 18.06 -7.13 -13.99
CA ILE A 115 17.02 -6.10 -14.11
C ILE A 115 17.77 -4.83 -14.51
N SER A 116 17.37 -4.18 -15.60
CA SER A 116 18.07 -3.02 -16.16
C SER A 116 18.04 -1.75 -15.27
N ARG A 117 17.51 -1.86 -14.05
CA ARG A 117 17.28 -0.77 -13.10
C ARG A 117 17.63 -1.22 -11.69
N ASP A 118 18.24 -0.32 -10.92
CA ASP A 118 18.41 -0.46 -9.49
C ASP A 118 17.01 -0.43 -8.83
N VAL A 119 16.49 -1.63 -8.53
CA VAL A 119 15.24 -1.80 -7.79
C VAL A 119 15.55 -1.63 -6.32
N ILE A 120 14.86 -0.71 -5.65
CA ILE A 120 15.08 -0.42 -4.23
C ILE A 120 14.09 -1.23 -3.38
N SER A 121 14.62 -1.89 -2.36
CA SER A 121 13.84 -2.53 -1.31
C SER A 121 13.36 -1.49 -0.30
N ILE A 122 12.06 -1.44 -0.03
CA ILE A 122 11.46 -0.62 1.02
C ILE A 122 11.11 -1.54 2.19
N GLU A 123 11.79 -1.32 3.31
CA GLU A 123 11.82 -2.25 4.45
C GLU A 123 11.30 -1.64 5.75
N ASN A 124 10.87 -0.38 5.73
CA ASN A 124 10.26 0.28 6.87
C ASN A 124 9.33 1.41 6.44
N TRP A 125 8.55 1.93 7.39
CA TRP A 125 7.60 3.00 7.14
C TRP A 125 8.28 4.33 6.82
N GLU A 126 9.44 4.65 7.39
CA GLU A 126 10.19 5.85 7.04
C GLU A 126 10.58 5.88 5.55
N GLY A 127 11.05 4.76 4.99
CA GLY A 127 11.34 4.61 3.57
C GLY A 127 10.09 4.60 2.68
N LEU A 128 8.95 4.12 3.20
CA LEU A 128 7.66 4.19 2.50
C LEU A 128 7.11 5.63 2.46
N LEU A 129 7.28 6.40 3.54
CA LEU A 129 6.83 7.80 3.59
C LEU A 129 7.74 8.72 2.76
N ASP A 130 9.02 8.35 2.58
CA ASP A 130 10.00 9.06 1.74
C ASP A 130 10.43 8.20 0.53
N LEU A 131 9.46 7.85 -0.31
CA LEU A 131 9.70 6.95 -1.44
C LEU A 131 10.78 7.46 -2.39
N PRO A 132 11.71 6.59 -2.80
CA PRO A 132 12.68 6.93 -3.82
C PRO A 132 11.99 7.07 -5.19
N ARG A 133 12.67 7.74 -6.11
CA ARG A 133 12.14 8.02 -7.46
C ARG A 133 12.25 6.83 -8.43
N SER A 134 12.86 5.73 -8.01
CA SER A 134 13.09 4.53 -8.80
C SER A 134 11.99 3.49 -8.60
N LEU A 135 12.07 2.40 -9.37
CA LEU A 135 11.26 1.21 -9.15
C LEU A 135 11.53 0.70 -7.73
N SER A 136 10.45 0.55 -6.95
CA SER A 136 10.55 0.21 -5.53
C SER A 136 9.71 -1.03 -5.24
N VAL A 137 10.20 -1.85 -4.32
CA VAL A 137 9.56 -3.08 -3.86
C VAL A 137 9.34 -2.99 -2.36
N VAL A 138 8.09 -3.06 -1.93
CA VAL A 138 7.71 -3.21 -0.53
C VAL A 138 7.57 -4.70 -0.24
N ARG A 139 8.27 -5.16 0.80
CA ARG A 139 8.37 -6.57 1.19
C ARG A 139 7.47 -6.83 2.39
N ALA A 140 6.23 -7.22 2.14
CA ALA A 140 5.21 -7.54 3.15
C ALA A 140 4.62 -8.95 2.91
N SER A 141 5.49 -9.87 2.49
CA SER A 141 5.08 -11.19 2.00
C SER A 141 4.36 -11.99 3.09
N GLY A 142 3.25 -12.63 2.73
CA GLY A 142 2.44 -13.40 3.67
C GLY A 142 1.72 -12.56 4.73
N ASN A 143 1.73 -11.22 4.62
CA ASN A 143 1.08 -10.32 5.57
C ASN A 143 0.01 -9.45 4.89
N PRO A 144 -1.24 -9.94 4.78
CA PRO A 144 -2.33 -9.21 4.15
C PRO A 144 -2.63 -7.86 4.82
N VAL A 145 -2.45 -7.77 6.14
CA VAL A 145 -2.71 -6.54 6.91
C VAL A 145 -1.70 -5.47 6.53
N ALA A 146 -0.40 -5.81 6.53
CA ALA A 146 0.64 -4.90 6.09
C ALA A 146 0.46 -4.49 4.63
N ARG A 147 0.13 -5.42 3.74
CA ARG A 147 -0.09 -5.13 2.32
C ARG A 147 -1.26 -4.17 2.10
N LEU A 148 -2.36 -4.35 2.82
CA LEU A 148 -3.51 -3.45 2.77
C LEU A 148 -3.13 -2.06 3.30
N ALA A 149 -2.46 -2.00 4.46
CA ALA A 149 -2.02 -0.75 5.07
C ALA A 149 -1.06 0.03 4.18
N VAL A 150 -0.02 -0.64 3.66
CA VAL A 150 0.94 -0.06 2.71
C VAL A 150 0.22 0.46 1.47
N SER A 151 -0.69 -0.32 0.88
CA SER A 151 -1.44 0.11 -0.30
C SER A 151 -2.25 1.38 -0.02
N ALA A 152 -2.97 1.42 1.09
CA ALA A 152 -3.78 2.57 1.47
C ALA A 152 -2.92 3.82 1.73
N VAL A 153 -1.84 3.69 2.50
CA VAL A 153 -0.92 4.82 2.77
C VAL A 153 -0.26 5.33 1.48
N LEU A 154 0.10 4.44 0.56
CA LEU A 154 0.64 4.85 -0.74
C LEU A 154 -0.36 5.65 -1.57
N VAL A 155 -1.64 5.27 -1.57
CA VAL A 155 -2.68 6.04 -2.25
C VAL A 155 -2.79 7.44 -1.63
N GLU A 156 -2.88 7.52 -0.31
CA GLU A 156 -2.95 8.80 0.43
C GLU A 156 -1.75 9.71 0.12
N LEU A 157 -0.53 9.15 0.13
CA LEU A 157 0.69 9.88 -0.26
C LEU A 157 0.63 10.41 -1.70
N ILE A 158 0.07 9.64 -2.63
CA ILE A 158 -0.05 10.07 -4.02
C ILE A 158 -1.10 11.18 -4.16
N GLU A 159 -2.23 11.08 -3.46
CA GLU A 159 -3.30 12.08 -3.53
C GLU A 159 -2.91 13.40 -2.85
N GLU A 160 -2.24 13.37 -1.69
CA GLU A 160 -1.72 14.57 -1.01
C GLU A 160 -0.73 15.35 -1.91
N VAL A 161 0.14 14.62 -2.60
CA VAL A 161 1.09 15.17 -3.57
C VAL A 161 0.38 15.88 -4.72
N VAL A 162 -0.70 15.29 -5.25
CA VAL A 162 -1.48 15.85 -6.37
C VAL A 162 -2.16 17.17 -5.95
N ALA A 163 -2.66 17.24 -4.72
CA ALA A 163 -3.24 18.47 -4.16
C ALA A 163 -2.18 19.57 -3.89
N GLY A 164 -0.93 19.19 -3.58
CA GLY A 164 0.12 20.08 -3.05
C GLY A 164 1.15 20.64 -4.04
N THR A 165 1.04 20.43 -5.36
CA THR A 165 2.03 20.92 -6.37
C THR A 165 3.44 20.30 -6.29
N ARG A 166 3.63 19.18 -5.59
CA ARG A 166 4.87 18.37 -5.70
C ARG A 166 4.67 17.32 -6.79
N ARG A 167 5.62 17.17 -7.71
CA ARG A 167 5.57 16.06 -8.69
C ARG A 167 6.19 14.81 -8.07
N HIS A 168 5.41 13.99 -7.35
CA HIS A 168 5.76 12.56 -7.28
C HIS A 168 5.25 11.87 -8.55
N ARG A 169 6.10 11.00 -9.09
CA ARG A 169 5.92 10.36 -10.40
C ARG A 169 5.45 8.91 -10.26
N ILE A 170 4.94 8.50 -9.09
CA ILE A 170 4.41 7.13 -8.94
C ILE A 170 3.26 7.00 -9.93
N ALA A 171 3.44 6.08 -10.87
CA ALA A 171 2.49 5.88 -11.96
C ALA A 171 1.45 4.80 -11.63
N GLN A 172 1.81 3.86 -10.75
CA GLN A 172 0.93 2.79 -10.29
C GLN A 172 1.52 2.04 -9.08
N ILE A 173 0.63 1.35 -8.39
CA ILE A 173 0.92 0.42 -7.30
C ILE A 173 0.48 -0.97 -7.77
N LEU A 174 1.37 -1.95 -7.72
CA LEU A 174 1.07 -3.35 -8.07
C LEU A 174 1.11 -4.21 -6.81
N VAL A 175 -0.02 -4.80 -6.44
CA VAL A 175 -0.12 -5.76 -5.34
C VAL A 175 -0.03 -7.16 -5.93
N LEU A 176 1.04 -7.88 -5.62
CA LEU A 176 1.26 -9.25 -6.09
C LEU A 176 0.40 -10.23 -5.29
N PRO A 177 -0.03 -11.36 -5.85
CA PRO A 177 -0.82 -12.33 -5.10
C PRO A 177 -0.04 -12.89 -3.90
N PRO A 178 -0.70 -13.20 -2.77
CA PRO A 178 -0.04 -13.75 -1.58
C PRO A 178 0.48 -15.18 -1.79
N GLU A 179 -0.11 -15.90 -2.73
CA GLU A 179 0.25 -17.26 -3.10
C GLU A 179 0.75 -17.24 -4.54
N GLY A 180 2.04 -17.52 -4.73
CA GLY A 180 2.67 -17.62 -6.04
C GLY A 180 3.93 -16.78 -6.16
N ARG A 181 5.01 -17.40 -6.62
CA ARG A 181 6.26 -16.69 -6.89
C ARG A 181 6.11 -15.89 -8.18
N VAL A 182 6.08 -14.56 -8.06
CA VAL A 182 6.14 -13.68 -9.24
C VAL A 182 7.58 -13.21 -9.42
N CYS A 183 8.21 -13.70 -10.47
CA CYS A 183 9.53 -13.21 -10.82
C CYS A 183 9.42 -11.78 -11.39
N LEU A 184 10.28 -10.84 -10.95
CA LEU A 184 10.27 -9.46 -11.46
C LEU A 184 10.41 -9.38 -12.99
N LYS A 185 11.21 -10.27 -13.58
CA LYS A 185 11.35 -10.37 -15.05
C LYS A 185 10.04 -10.77 -15.75
N CYS A 186 9.26 -11.65 -15.12
CA CYS A 186 7.95 -12.08 -15.59
C CYS A 186 6.96 -10.93 -15.51
N LEU A 187 7.07 -10.12 -14.45
CA LEU A 187 6.27 -8.91 -14.29
C LEU A 187 6.62 -7.85 -15.35
N GLU A 188 7.91 -7.62 -15.64
CA GLU A 188 8.35 -6.68 -16.69
C GLU A 188 7.86 -7.04 -18.10
N GLN A 189 7.68 -8.32 -18.39
CA GLN A 189 7.16 -8.77 -19.69
C GLN A 189 5.68 -8.44 -19.88
N ASN A 190 4.91 -8.41 -18.79
CA ASN A 190 3.46 -8.21 -18.82
C ASN A 190 3.04 -6.80 -18.42
N TRP A 191 3.90 -6.07 -17.69
CA TRP A 191 3.58 -4.77 -17.09
C TRP A 191 4.69 -3.74 -17.30
N SER A 192 4.31 -2.49 -17.59
CA SER A 192 5.26 -1.37 -17.64
C SER A 192 5.65 -0.93 -16.22
N LEU A 193 6.82 -1.32 -15.72
CA LEU A 193 7.28 -1.01 -14.36
C LEU A 193 7.89 0.40 -14.17
N ARG A 194 7.55 1.36 -15.04
CA ARG A 194 8.07 2.74 -14.88
C ARG A 194 7.41 3.39 -13.67
N ASN A 195 8.23 3.90 -12.74
CA ASN A 195 7.81 4.56 -11.50
C ASN A 195 6.69 3.78 -10.76
N THR A 196 6.87 2.47 -10.66
CA THR A 196 5.91 1.57 -10.03
C THR A 196 6.39 1.23 -8.63
N VAL A 197 5.45 1.11 -7.69
CA VAL A 197 5.70 0.48 -6.39
C VAL A 197 5.08 -0.90 -6.44
N ILE A 198 5.86 -1.94 -6.16
CA ILE A 198 5.42 -3.34 -6.13
C ILE A 198 5.30 -3.74 -4.67
N ILE A 199 4.23 -4.44 -4.31
CA ILE A 199 3.98 -4.94 -2.96
C ILE A 199 3.92 -6.47 -3.04
N TYR A 200 4.86 -7.15 -2.38
CA TYR A 200 4.83 -8.60 -2.12
C TYR A 200 3.96 -8.90 -0.91
#